data_AF-A0AA91QQQ1-F1
#
_entry.id   AF-A0AA91QQQ1-F1
#
_cell.length_a   1.000
_cell.length_b   1.000
_cell.length_c   1.000
_cell.angle_alpha   90.00
_cell.angle_beta   90.00
_cell.angle_gamma   90.00
#
_symmetry.space_group_name_H-M   'P 1'
#
loop_
_entity.id
_entity.type
_entity.pdbx_description
1 polymer ?
#
loop_
_entity_poly.entity_id
_entity_poly.type
_entity_poly.pdbx_seq_one_letter_code
_entity_poly.pdbx_strand_id
1 'polypeptide(L)'
;MEFFVPHTESTEEALSVIDSISRFIGNSVPQPEDMIYSLTYMHNGQTMVATVGEPVDEYYREAVPEVQAIFPPSSSGQPYKICLPNRGVVRGEPIYTSNVVSLQKFER
;
A
#
# COMPACT_ATOMS: atom_id res chain seq x y z
N MET A 1 7.63 -17.75 5.65
CA MET A 1 7.23 -17.28 4.31
C MET A 1 6.79 -15.84 4.49
N GLU A 2 7.32 -14.92 3.69
CA GLU A 2 6.80 -13.55 3.66
C GLU A 2 5.65 -13.52 2.66
N PHE A 3 4.48 -13.09 3.11
CA PHE A 3 3.32 -12.90 2.25
C PHE A 3 3.19 -11.43 1.90
N PHE A 4 2.52 -11.14 0.78
CA PHE A 4 2.36 -9.76 0.30
C PHE A 4 1.57 -8.86 1.27
N VAL A 5 0.78 -9.43 2.18
CA VAL A 5 0.09 -8.68 3.24
C VAL A 5 0.66 -9.10 4.59
N PRO A 6 1.05 -8.16 5.47
CA PRO A 6 1.56 -8.48 6.79
C PRO A 6 0.59 -9.34 7.60
N HIS A 7 1.13 -10.18 8.48
CA HIS A 7 0.39 -11.03 9.42
C HIS A 7 -0.56 -12.07 8.81
N THR A 8 -0.53 -12.29 7.50
CA THR A 8 -1.28 -13.38 6.86
C THR A 8 -0.54 -14.71 6.97
N GLU A 9 -1.28 -15.81 7.00
CA GLU A 9 -0.75 -17.16 7.19
C GLU A 9 -0.69 -17.95 5.87
N SER A 10 -1.33 -17.44 4.81
CA SER A 10 -1.34 -18.08 3.50
C SER A 10 -1.48 -17.08 2.35
N THR A 11 -1.06 -17.52 1.16
CA THR A 11 -1.27 -16.77 -0.09
C THR A 11 -2.76 -16.50 -0.35
N GLU A 12 -3.62 -17.46 -0.05
CA GLU A 12 -5.06 -17.34 -0.29
C GLU A 12 -5.69 -16.29 0.63
N GLU A 13 -5.30 -16.27 1.90
CA GLU A 13 -5.66 -15.22 2.84
C GLU A 13 -5.14 -13.84 2.38
N ALA A 14 -3.86 -13.73 2.01
CA ALA A 14 -3.28 -12.49 1.52
C ALA A 14 -4.04 -11.93 0.30
N LEU A 15 -4.40 -12.79 -0.65
CA LEU A 15 -5.19 -12.40 -1.82
C LEU A 15 -6.61 -11.97 -1.45
N SER A 16 -7.25 -12.66 -0.49
CA SER A 16 -8.58 -12.29 0.03
C SER A 16 -8.56 -10.92 0.72
N VAL A 17 -7.52 -10.63 1.49
CA VAL A 17 -7.33 -9.33 2.14
C VAL A 17 -7.09 -8.23 1.11
N ILE A 18 -6.23 -8.45 0.11
CA ILE A 18 -6.02 -7.49 -0.99
C ILE A 18 -7.30 -7.19 -1.75
N ASP A 19 -8.10 -8.21 -2.09
CA ASP A 19 -9.40 -8.02 -2.74
C ASP A 19 -10.34 -7.17 -1.88
N SER A 20 -10.42 -7.45 -0.58
CA SER A 20 -11.24 -6.69 0.37
C SER A 20 -10.82 -5.23 0.46
N ILE A 21 -9.51 -4.97 0.60
CA ILE A 21 -8.95 -3.61 0.64
C ILE A 21 -9.23 -2.88 -0.67
N SER A 22 -9.00 -3.53 -1.81
CA SER A 22 -9.20 -2.92 -3.14
C SER A 22 -10.63 -2.42 -3.32
N ARG A 23 -11.63 -3.20 -2.90
CA ARG A 23 -13.05 -2.83 -2.97
C ARG A 23 -13.35 -1.65 -2.05
N PHE A 24 -12.81 -1.65 -0.84
CA PHE A 24 -13.03 -0.58 0.13
C PHE A 24 -12.50 0.77 -0.37
N ILE A 25 -11.31 0.78 -0.98
CA ILE A 25 -10.66 2.01 -1.46
C ILE A 25 -11.01 2.36 -2.92
N GLY A 26 -11.96 1.63 -3.52
CA GLY A 26 -12.36 1.79 -4.93
C GLY A 26 -11.18 1.65 -5.90
N ASN A 27 -10.38 0.60 -5.75
CA ASN A 27 -9.29 0.24 -6.67
C ASN A 27 -9.55 -1.11 -7.32
N SER A 28 -8.97 -1.32 -8.50
CA SER A 28 -8.86 -2.68 -9.05
C SER A 28 -7.88 -3.51 -8.23
N VAL A 29 -8.15 -4.81 -8.14
CA VAL A 29 -7.20 -5.79 -7.58
C VAL A 29 -5.95 -5.80 -8.47
N PRO A 30 -4.76 -5.51 -7.92
CA PRO A 30 -3.53 -5.57 -8.70
C PRO A 30 -3.22 -7.00 -9.12
N GLN A 31 -2.70 -7.19 -10.34
CA GLN A 31 -2.14 -8.47 -10.74
C GLN A 31 -0.86 -8.75 -9.93
N PRO A 32 -0.45 -10.03 -9.75
CA PRO A 32 0.74 -10.38 -8.98
C PRO A 32 2.00 -9.61 -9.40
N GLU A 33 2.20 -9.41 -10.70
CA GLU A 33 3.32 -8.65 -11.25
C GLU A 33 3.26 -7.15 -10.93
N ASP A 34 2.11 -6.60 -10.53
CA ASP A 34 1.92 -5.19 -10.21
C ASP A 34 1.75 -4.93 -8.71
N MET A 35 1.89 -5.98 -7.90
CA MET A 35 1.96 -5.85 -6.45
C MET A 35 3.22 -5.06 -6.06
N ILE A 36 3.04 -3.94 -5.35
CA ILE A 36 4.13 -3.05 -4.96
C ILE A 36 4.53 -3.37 -3.52
N TYR A 37 5.79 -3.77 -3.33
CA TYR A 37 6.36 -4.02 -2.01
C TYR A 37 6.83 -2.73 -1.34
N SER A 38 7.52 -1.87 -2.09
CA SER A 38 8.01 -0.59 -1.58
C SER A 38 7.83 0.53 -2.60
N LEU A 39 7.53 1.73 -2.10
CA LEU A 39 7.30 2.94 -2.89
C LEU A 39 8.07 4.11 -2.28
N THR A 40 8.98 4.70 -3.07
CA THR A 40 9.64 5.96 -2.73
C THR A 40 8.95 7.11 -3.45
N TYR A 41 8.57 8.15 -2.73
CA TYR A 41 7.82 9.27 -3.26
C TYR A 41 8.21 10.59 -2.61
N MET A 42 7.94 11.68 -3.29
CA MET A 42 8.13 13.03 -2.76
C MET A 42 6.83 13.55 -2.17
N HIS A 43 6.86 14.00 -0.92
CA HIS A 43 5.75 14.67 -0.27
C HIS A 43 6.26 15.88 0.52
N ASN A 44 5.71 17.06 0.27
CA ASN A 44 6.12 18.32 0.92
C ASN A 44 7.63 18.60 0.90
N GLY A 45 8.30 18.28 -0.22
CA GLY A 45 9.74 18.49 -0.39
C GLY A 45 10.61 17.46 0.33
N GLN A 46 10.03 16.43 0.96
CA GLN A 46 10.74 15.33 1.59
C GLN A 46 10.60 14.06 0.76
N THR A 47 11.68 13.28 0.69
CA THR A 47 11.66 11.92 0.14
C THR A 47 11.17 10.97 1.23
N MET A 48 10.03 10.33 1.00
CA MET A 48 9.42 9.36 1.91
C MET A 48 9.47 7.97 1.30
N VAL A 49 9.47 6.95 2.15
CA VAL A 49 9.42 5.54 1.76
C VAL A 49 8.26 4.87 2.48
N ALA A 50 7.44 4.14 1.74
CA ALA A 50 6.45 3.22 2.29
C ALA A 50 6.81 1.81 1.86
N THR A 51 6.99 0.91 2.82
CA THR A 51 7.30 -0.51 2.57
C THR A 51 6.27 -1.35 3.31
N VAL A 52 5.66 -2.31 2.62
CA VAL A 52 4.68 -3.21 3.22
C VAL A 52 5.30 -3.95 4.42
N GLY A 53 4.60 -3.95 5.55
CA GLY A 53 5.07 -4.53 6.82
C GLY A 53 5.92 -3.58 7.67
N GLU A 54 6.31 -2.42 7.14
CA GLU A 54 7.09 -1.42 7.87
C GLU A 54 6.21 -0.22 8.27
N PRO A 55 6.60 0.54 9.31
CA PRO A 55 5.98 1.82 9.61
C PRO A 55 6.11 2.81 8.44
N VAL A 56 5.03 3.52 8.15
CA VAL A 56 5.06 4.71 7.29
C VAL A 56 5.84 5.83 7.96
N ASP A 57 6.29 6.81 7.18
CA ASP A 57 6.99 7.99 7.66
C ASP A 57 6.26 8.69 8.83
N GLU A 58 7.01 9.07 9.86
CA GLU A 58 6.49 9.70 11.08
C GLU A 58 5.76 11.02 10.82
N TYR A 59 5.99 11.66 9.66
CA TYR A 59 5.25 12.81 9.19
C TYR A 59 3.73 12.65 9.33
N TYR A 60 3.20 11.46 9.05
CA TYR A 60 1.76 11.19 9.10
C TYR A 60 1.19 11.06 10.52
N ARG A 61 2.04 10.85 11.54
CA ARG A 61 1.65 10.74 12.97
C ARG A 61 0.53 9.74 13.23
N GLU A 62 0.55 8.63 12.50
CA GLU A 62 -0.46 7.58 12.60
C GLU A 62 -0.23 6.73 13.84
N ALA A 63 -1.29 6.46 14.60
CA ALA A 63 -1.21 5.65 15.82
C ALA A 63 -0.87 4.17 15.51
N VAL A 64 -1.24 3.70 14.32
CA VAL A 64 -0.90 2.37 13.80
C VAL A 64 -0.25 2.57 12.43
N PRO A 65 1.07 2.80 12.38
CA PRO A 65 1.75 3.29 11.19
C PRO A 65 2.13 2.18 10.19
N GLU A 66 1.94 0.90 10.50
CA GLU A 66 2.36 -0.22 9.64
C GLU A 66 1.62 -0.23 8.29
N VAL A 67 2.37 -0.23 7.19
CA VAL A 67 1.81 -0.32 5.84
C VAL A 67 1.29 -1.73 5.58
N GLN A 68 0.00 -1.83 5.29
CA GLN A 68 -0.67 -3.11 5.01
C GLN A 68 -0.63 -3.48 3.53
N ALA A 69 -0.73 -2.48 2.65
CA ALA A 69 -0.74 -2.68 1.20
C ALA A 69 -0.47 -1.37 0.45
N ILE A 70 0.14 -1.48 -0.73
CA ILE A 70 0.36 -0.36 -1.65
C ILE A 70 -0.30 -0.70 -2.99
N PHE A 71 -1.24 0.13 -3.43
CA PHE A 71 -1.97 -0.09 -4.67
C PHE A 71 -1.49 0.85 -5.78
N PRO A 72 -1.22 0.33 -6.99
CA PRO A 72 -0.98 1.16 -8.16
C PRO A 72 -2.28 1.89 -8.59
N PRO A 73 -2.15 2.98 -9.38
CA PRO A 73 -3.29 3.67 -9.97
C PRO A 73 -4.17 2.72 -10.77
N SER A 74 -5.50 2.75 -10.56
CA SER A 74 -6.44 1.93 -11.35
C SER A 74 -6.74 2.50 -12.74
N SER A 75 -6.44 3.79 -12.94
CA SER A 75 -6.51 4.47 -14.25
C SER A 75 -5.42 5.53 -14.36
N SER A 76 -5.12 5.95 -15.60
CA SER A 76 -4.20 7.06 -15.83
C SER A 76 -4.65 8.32 -15.07
N GLY A 77 -3.71 8.99 -14.41
CA GLY A 77 -3.96 10.20 -13.63
C GLY A 77 -4.43 9.97 -12.19
N GLN A 78 -4.71 8.74 -11.75
CA GLN A 78 -4.98 8.45 -10.35
C GLN A 78 -3.70 8.32 -9.52
N PRO A 79 -3.75 8.64 -8.21
CA PRO A 79 -2.62 8.43 -7.31
C PRO A 79 -2.44 6.95 -6.95
N TYR A 80 -1.22 6.61 -6.55
CA TYR A 80 -0.95 5.41 -5.74
C TYR A 80 -1.62 5.55 -4.37
N LYS A 81 -2.03 4.43 -3.79
CA LYS A 81 -2.73 4.40 -2.51
C LYS A 81 -1.95 3.54 -1.52
N ILE A 82 -1.40 4.16 -0.48
CA ILE A 82 -0.71 3.47 0.62
C ILE A 82 -1.74 3.26 1.74
N CYS A 83 -2.00 2.01 2.08
CA CYS A 83 -3.03 1.63 3.06
C CYS A 83 -2.38 1.21 4.37
N LEU A 84 -2.93 1.72 5.47
CA LEU A 84 -2.60 1.38 6.86
C LEU A 84 -3.86 0.80 7.54
N PRO A 85 -3.78 0.19 8.74
CA PRO A 85 -4.97 -0.38 9.39
C PRO A 85 -6.12 0.61 9.53
N ASN A 86 -5.82 1.87 9.91
CA ASN A 86 -6.81 2.93 10.06
C ASN A 86 -6.96 3.86 8.83
N ARG A 87 -6.33 3.51 7.71
CA ARG A 87 -6.37 4.27 6.45
C ARG A 87 -6.47 3.34 5.27
N GLY A 88 -7.67 3.16 4.74
CA GLY A 88 -7.90 2.32 3.57
C GLY A 88 -8.04 0.82 3.85
N VAL A 89 -7.89 0.36 5.10
CA VAL A 89 -8.19 -1.05 5.47
C VAL A 89 -9.48 -1.13 6.27
N VAL A 90 -9.49 -0.63 7.51
CA VAL A 90 -10.69 -0.67 8.37
C VAL A 90 -11.57 0.55 8.17
N ARG A 91 -10.94 1.71 7.97
CA ARG A 91 -11.61 3.02 7.86
C ARG A 91 -10.67 4.04 7.22
N GLY A 92 -11.19 5.23 6.99
CA GLY A 92 -10.43 6.37 6.51
C GLY A 92 -9.94 6.20 5.07
N GLU A 93 -9.50 7.30 4.49
CA GLU A 93 -8.90 7.26 3.16
C GLU A 93 -7.42 6.83 3.23
N PRO A 94 -6.91 6.10 2.23
CA PRO A 94 -5.49 5.83 2.07
C PRO A 94 -4.65 7.11 2.05
N ILE A 95 -3.34 6.95 2.21
CA ILE A 95 -2.39 8.00 1.84
C ILE A 95 -2.25 7.98 0.32
N TYR A 96 -2.52 9.13 -0.31
CA TYR A 96 -2.43 9.29 -1.76
C TYR A 96 -1.09 9.90 -2.17
N THR A 97 -0.44 9.33 -3.19
CA THR A 97 0.78 9.90 -3.77
C THR A 97 0.83 9.75 -5.29
N SER A 98 1.23 10.82 -5.98
CA SER A 98 1.43 10.83 -7.44
C SER A 98 2.87 11.15 -7.84
N ASN A 99 3.70 11.62 -6.90
CA ASN A 99 5.08 12.01 -7.17
C ASN A 99 6.04 10.87 -6.82
N VAL A 100 5.92 9.79 -7.57
CA VAL A 100 6.73 8.57 -7.37
C VAL A 100 8.13 8.76 -7.93
N VAL A 101 9.13 8.47 -7.10
CA VAL A 101 10.54 8.49 -7.46
C VAL A 101 10.99 7.11 -7.94
N SER A 102 10.61 6.07 -7.20
CA SER A 102 10.89 4.68 -7.55
C SER A 102 9.89 3.74 -6.86
N LEU A 103 9.77 2.53 -7.39
CA LEU A 103 9.00 1.45 -6.78
C LEU A 103 9.75 0.13 -6.89
N GLN A 104 9.50 -0.74 -5.94
CA GLN A 104 9.93 -2.14 -5.95
C GLN A 104 8.68 -3.02 -5.98
N LYS A 105 8.60 -3.91 -6.97
CA LYS A 105 7.55 -4.92 -7.07
C LYS A 105 7.80 -6.03 -6.05
N PHE A 106 6.74 -6.67 -5.59
CA PHE A 106 6.84 -7.82 -4.71
C PHE A 106 7.34 -9.03 -5.52
N GLU A 107 8.52 -9.52 -5.18
CA GLU A 107 9.09 -10.74 -5.75
C GLU A 107 8.78 -11.89 -4.77
N ARG A 108 8.25 -13.01 -5.29
CA ARG A 108 7.95 -14.21 -4.49
C ARG A 108 9.19 -15.05 -4.21
#